data_AF-Q7R8I4-F1
#
_entry.id   AF-Q7R8I4-F1
#
_cell.length_a   1.000
_cell.length_b   1.000
_cell.length_c   1.000
_cell.angle_alpha   90.00
_cell.angle_beta   90.00
_cell.angle_gamma   90.00
#
_symmetry.space_group_name_H-M   'P 1'
#
loop_
_entity.id
_entity.type
_entity.pdbx_description
1 polymer ?
#
loop_
_entity_poly.entity_id
_entity_poly.type
_entity_poly.pdbx_seq_one_letter_code
_entity_poly.pdbx_strand_id
1 'polypeptide(L)'
;MKDLTCGYSVQIVLSGKGVKCYFENINYTPIRKIYRNNIKQYYNFKNNIKDIKMLEDNPNNDLEKIKNPEDYKNYNNNNYSYRTKKIKKLFVRLGIGTKNIDVTRVLTMHKKYVNIDVDKTGTIINVYGYNKKYVGSVSHRLYKIVKMNVYTMKGGYVYLHKPKQKIPKKK
;
A
#
# COMPACT_ATOMS: atom_id res chain seq x y z
N MET A 1 26.66 1.41 27.13
CA MET A 1 25.44 1.44 26.31
C MET A 1 25.22 2.89 25.88
N LYS A 2 25.10 3.20 24.59
CA LYS A 2 24.77 4.58 24.15
C LYS A 2 23.32 4.88 24.53
N ASP A 3 23.12 6.01 25.17
CA ASP A 3 21.89 6.39 25.86
C ASP A 3 20.65 6.24 24.98
N LEU A 4 19.72 5.41 25.44
CA LEU A 4 18.39 5.17 24.87
C LEU A 4 17.39 6.27 25.26
N THR A 5 17.84 7.33 25.93
CA THR A 5 16.97 8.32 26.59
C THR A 5 16.51 9.43 25.66
N CYS A 6 17.21 9.71 24.55
CA CYS A 6 16.82 10.73 23.59
C CYS A 6 16.22 10.12 22.31
N GLY A 7 15.02 10.60 21.95
CA GLY A 7 14.40 10.28 20.67
C GLY A 7 15.12 10.98 19.51
N TYR A 8 15.15 10.34 18.34
CA TYR A 8 15.66 10.93 17.11
C TYR A 8 14.48 11.37 16.24
N SER A 9 14.61 12.54 15.61
CA SER A 9 13.63 13.03 14.65
C SER A 9 14.30 13.67 13.44
N VAL A 10 13.73 13.47 12.27
CA VAL A 10 14.09 14.15 11.03
C VAL A 10 12.85 14.82 10.48
N GLN A 11 12.96 16.11 10.20
CA GLN A 11 11.90 16.91 9.60
C GLN A 11 12.20 17.13 8.12
N ILE A 12 11.23 16.82 7.27
CA ILE A 12 11.28 17.11 5.83
C ILE A 12 10.26 18.20 5.54
N VAL A 13 10.74 19.32 5.03
CA VAL A 13 9.92 20.47 4.65
C VAL A 13 9.63 20.40 3.16
N LEU A 14 8.35 20.36 2.83
CA LEU A 14 7.82 20.43 1.49
C LEU A 14 7.60 21.90 1.09
N SER A 15 8.14 22.26 -0.06
CA SER A 15 8.13 23.61 -0.63
C SER A 15 7.64 23.56 -2.08
N GLY A 16 6.95 24.62 -2.47
CA GLY A 16 6.45 24.81 -3.83
C GLY A 16 4.92 24.74 -3.93
N LYS A 17 4.39 25.46 -4.92
CA LYS A 17 2.93 25.56 -5.13
C LYS A 17 2.32 24.18 -5.43
N GLY A 18 1.38 23.77 -4.57
CA GLY A 18 0.66 22.51 -4.67
C GLY A 18 1.43 21.27 -4.20
N VAL A 19 2.61 21.45 -3.59
CA VAL A 19 3.36 20.36 -2.96
C VAL A 19 2.80 20.14 -1.57
N LYS A 20 2.23 18.95 -1.30
CA LYS A 20 1.65 18.61 0.00
C LYS A 20 1.73 17.11 0.28
N CYS A 21 1.78 16.76 1.55
CA CYS A 21 1.62 15.41 2.07
C CYS A 21 0.34 15.34 2.89
N TYR A 22 -0.38 14.22 2.84
CA TYR A 22 -1.59 14.04 3.63
C TYR A 22 -1.92 12.56 3.82
N PHE A 23 -2.69 12.29 4.88
CA PHE A 23 -3.27 10.98 5.10
C PHE A 23 -4.67 10.92 4.50
N GLU A 24 -4.98 9.82 3.84
CA GLU A 24 -6.29 9.55 3.26
C GLU A 24 -6.82 8.20 3.75
N ASN A 25 -8.10 8.16 4.11
CA ASN A 25 -8.77 6.93 4.52
C ASN A 25 -9.29 6.22 3.28
N ILE A 26 -8.75 5.04 2.98
CA ILE A 26 -9.18 4.22 1.84
C ILE A 26 -9.89 2.99 2.34
N ASN A 27 -11.00 2.64 1.69
CA ASN A 27 -11.67 1.36 1.89
C ASN A 27 -10.86 0.26 1.19
N TYR A 28 -10.28 -0.64 1.99
CA TYR A 28 -9.53 -1.79 1.50
C TYR A 28 -10.36 -3.07 1.63
N THR A 29 -10.60 -3.72 0.49
CA THR A 29 -11.11 -5.08 0.40
C THR A 29 -9.93 -6.04 0.26
N PRO A 30 -9.65 -6.92 1.24
CA PRO A 30 -8.58 -7.88 1.11
C PRO A 30 -8.88 -8.87 -0.04
N ILE A 31 -7.96 -8.98 -1.00
CA ILE A 31 -8.03 -10.00 -2.06
C ILE A 31 -7.75 -11.37 -1.42
N ARG A 32 -8.78 -12.22 -1.35
CA ARG A 32 -8.60 -13.62 -0.97
C ARG A 32 -8.09 -14.40 -2.18
N LYS A 33 -6.96 -15.08 -2.03
CA LYS A 33 -6.51 -16.08 -3.01
C LYS A 33 -7.41 -17.30 -2.85
N ILE A 34 -8.13 -17.65 -3.91
CA ILE A 34 -8.94 -18.87 -3.95
C ILE A 34 -7.97 -20.01 -4.30
N TYR A 35 -8.00 -21.07 -3.50
CA TYR A 35 -7.23 -22.28 -3.75
C TYR A 35 -8.21 -23.42 -4.05
N ARG A 36 -7.87 -24.26 -5.02
CA ARG A 36 -8.54 -25.54 -5.27
C ARG A 36 -7.45 -26.60 -5.33
N ASN A 37 -7.59 -27.66 -4.54
CA ASN A 37 -6.58 -28.73 -4.40
C ASN A 37 -5.16 -28.18 -4.19
N ASN A 38 -4.99 -27.21 -3.27
CA ASN A 38 -3.72 -26.52 -2.97
C ASN A 38 -3.09 -25.70 -4.10
N ILE A 39 -3.77 -25.53 -5.24
CA ILE A 39 -3.30 -24.70 -6.37
C ILE A 39 -3.99 -23.33 -6.33
N LYS A 40 -3.21 -22.25 -6.44
CA LYS A 40 -3.72 -20.87 -6.54
C LYS A 40 -4.49 -20.71 -7.85
N GLN A 41 -5.77 -20.35 -7.76
CA GLN A 41 -6.58 -20.02 -8.93
C GLN A 41 -6.44 -18.53 -9.25
N TYR A 42 -5.98 -18.21 -10.46
CA TYR A 42 -5.84 -16.84 -10.95
C TYR A 42 -7.07 -16.36 -11.75
N TYR A 43 -7.91 -17.29 -12.21
CA TYR A 43 -9.12 -17.00 -12.97
C TYR A 43 -10.26 -17.92 -12.51
N ASN A 44 -11.40 -17.33 -12.14
CA ASN A 44 -12.65 -18.07 -12.05
C ASN A 44 -13.31 -17.98 -13.42
N PHE A 45 -13.10 -18.99 -14.27
CA PHE A 45 -13.97 -19.14 -15.43
C PHE A 45 -15.38 -19.43 -14.89
N LYS A 46 -16.37 -18.65 -15.31
CA LYS A 46 -17.77 -19.01 -15.09
C LYS A 46 -17.96 -20.38 -15.76
N ASN A 47 -18.12 -21.43 -14.97
CA ASN A 47 -18.42 -22.76 -15.50
C ASN A 47 -19.70 -22.64 -16.35
N ASN A 48 -19.55 -22.72 -17.68
CA ASN A 48 -20.68 -23.00 -18.54
C ASN A 48 -21.03 -24.46 -18.30
N ILE A 49 -22.26 -24.71 -17.84
CA ILE A 49 -22.83 -26.04 -17.56
C ILE A 49 -22.76 -27.00 -18.77
N LYS A 50 -22.42 -26.49 -19.96
CA LYS A 50 -22.36 -27.25 -21.21
C LYS A 50 -21.24 -28.28 -21.27
N ASP A 51 -20.13 -28.08 -20.56
CA ASP A 51 -18.96 -28.98 -20.69
C ASP A 51 -19.09 -30.27 -19.87
N ILE A 52 -20.03 -30.32 -18.91
CA ILE A 52 -20.27 -31.51 -18.08
C ILE A 52 -21.10 -32.57 -18.83
N LYS A 53 -22.01 -32.14 -19.73
CA LYS A 53 -22.86 -33.06 -20.50
C LYS A 53 -22.11 -33.92 -21.52
N MET A 54 -20.90 -33.52 -21.92
CA MET A 54 -20.07 -34.28 -22.86
C MET A 54 -19.36 -35.48 -22.22
N LEU A 55 -19.47 -35.67 -20.90
CA LEU A 55 -18.88 -36.80 -20.16
C LEU A 55 -19.92 -37.87 -19.79
N GLU A 56 -21.22 -37.62 -20.00
CA GLU A 56 -22.29 -38.56 -19.63
C GLU A 56 -22.62 -39.58 -20.74
N ASP A 57 -22.10 -39.41 -21.97
CA ASP A 57 -22.44 -40.25 -23.13
C ASP A 57 -21.51 -41.46 -23.35
N ASN A 58 -20.92 -42.03 -22.30
CA ASN A 58 -20.10 -43.26 -22.40
C ASN A 58 -20.77 -44.42 -21.61
N PRO A 59 -21.32 -45.45 -22.28
CA PRO A 59 -22.24 -46.41 -21.66
C PRO A 59 -21.57 -47.59 -20.94
N ASN A 60 -20.26 -47.56 -20.69
CA ASN A 60 -19.52 -48.70 -20.14
C ASN A 60 -18.67 -48.31 -18.92
N ASN A 61 -19.32 -47.96 -17.81
CA ASN A 61 -18.71 -48.12 -16.48
C ASN A 61 -19.80 -48.24 -15.42
N ASP A 62 -20.14 -49.50 -15.13
CA ASP A 62 -20.99 -49.87 -14.01
C ASP A 62 -20.29 -49.57 -12.67
N LEU A 63 -20.84 -48.58 -11.97
CA LEU A 63 -21.19 -48.57 -10.55
C LEU A 63 -20.23 -49.21 -9.54
N GLU A 64 -19.59 -48.35 -8.73
CA GLU A 64 -19.68 -48.55 -7.27
C GLU A 64 -20.43 -47.38 -6.64
N LYS A 65 -21.64 -47.71 -6.15
CA LYS A 65 -22.42 -46.95 -5.19
C LYS A 65 -21.55 -46.62 -3.98
N ILE A 66 -21.52 -45.36 -3.56
CA ILE A 66 -21.51 -44.97 -2.13
C ILE A 66 -22.11 -43.56 -1.96
N LYS A 67 -23.31 -43.59 -1.37
CA LYS A 67 -23.92 -42.66 -0.39
C LYS A 67 -24.47 -41.30 -0.86
N ASN A 68 -25.80 -41.28 -0.88
CA ASN A 68 -26.75 -40.24 -0.46
C ASN A 68 -26.58 -38.81 -1.03
N PRO A 69 -27.55 -38.30 -1.80
CA PRO A 69 -27.57 -36.91 -2.28
C PRO A 69 -27.90 -35.88 -1.19
N GLU A 70 -28.07 -36.31 0.07
CA GLU A 70 -28.42 -35.43 1.18
C GLU A 70 -27.22 -34.68 1.77
N ASP A 71 -25.98 -35.09 1.47
CA ASP A 71 -24.77 -34.41 1.95
C ASP A 71 -24.36 -33.18 1.10
N TYR A 72 -25.08 -32.88 0.03
CA TYR A 72 -24.90 -31.63 -0.74
C TYR A 72 -25.65 -30.43 -0.14
N LYS A 73 -26.25 -30.58 1.04
CA LYS A 73 -26.86 -29.48 1.79
C LYS A 73 -25.95 -29.02 2.93
N ASN A 74 -24.90 -28.24 2.63
CA ASN A 74 -24.42 -27.10 3.44
C ASN A 74 -23.01 -26.60 3.06
N TYR A 75 -22.82 -26.12 1.83
CA TYR A 75 -21.69 -25.21 1.53
C TYR A 75 -22.13 -23.85 1.00
N ASN A 76 -23.40 -23.49 1.19
CA ASN A 76 -23.98 -22.23 0.74
C ASN A 76 -24.29 -21.23 1.86
N ASN A 77 -23.56 -21.28 2.99
CA ASN A 77 -23.77 -20.30 4.06
C ASN A 77 -22.49 -19.79 4.71
N ASN A 78 -21.44 -19.59 3.91
CA ASN A 78 -20.46 -18.60 4.29
C ASN A 78 -20.84 -17.27 3.65
N ASN A 79 -21.76 -16.56 4.29
CA ASN A 79 -21.90 -15.11 4.16
C ASN A 79 -20.59 -14.45 4.62
N TYR A 80 -19.54 -14.58 3.81
CA TYR A 80 -18.35 -13.76 3.93
C TYR A 80 -18.72 -12.37 3.44
N SER A 81 -19.41 -11.63 4.31
CA SER A 81 -19.50 -10.18 4.19
C SER A 81 -18.08 -9.67 3.99
N TYR A 82 -17.80 -9.16 2.80
CA TYR A 82 -16.52 -8.54 2.46
C TYR A 82 -16.38 -7.27 3.29
N ARG A 83 -16.00 -7.44 4.57
CA ARG A 83 -15.93 -6.32 5.51
C ARG A 83 -14.78 -5.43 5.07
N THR A 84 -15.14 -4.36 4.37
CA THR A 84 -14.24 -3.30 3.95
C THR A 84 -13.57 -2.71 5.18
N LYS A 85 -12.24 -2.71 5.20
CA LYS A 85 -11.47 -2.11 6.28
C LYS A 85 -11.03 -0.71 5.85
N LYS A 86 -11.30 0.30 6.66
CA LYS A 86 -10.74 1.64 6.45
C LYS A 86 -9.27 1.64 6.86
N ILE A 87 -8.38 1.93 5.92
CA ILE A 87 -6.93 1.99 6.14
C ILE A 87 -6.46 3.42 5.83
N LYS A 88 -5.62 3.97 6.71
CA LYS A 88 -4.93 5.23 6.47
C LYS A 88 -3.74 5.01 5.54
N LYS A 89 -3.76 5.65 4.38
CA LYS A 89 -2.63 5.70 3.44
C LYS A 89 -1.99 7.08 3.44
N LEU A 90 -0.69 7.12 3.22
CA LEU A 90 0.08 8.36 3.13
C LEU A 90 0.31 8.70 1.65
N PHE A 91 -0.15 9.87 1.23
CA PHE A 91 0.06 10.36 -0.12
C PHE A 91 0.91 11.62 -0.11
N VAL A 92 1.75 11.74 -1.14
CA VAL A 92 2.49 12.96 -1.43
C VAL A 92 2.13 13.44 -2.83
N ARG A 93 1.84 14.73 -2.93
CA ARG A 93 1.60 15.45 -4.17
C ARG A 93 2.76 16.44 -4.38
N LEU A 94 3.38 16.41 -5.56
CA LEU A 94 4.56 17.24 -5.89
C LEU A 94 4.23 18.49 -6.72
N GLY A 95 2.95 18.78 -6.94
CA GLY A 95 2.50 19.97 -7.65
C GLY A 95 0.99 19.99 -7.89
N ILE A 96 0.48 21.09 -8.43
CA ILE A 96 -0.90 21.17 -8.94
C ILE A 96 -1.00 20.33 -10.22
N GLY A 97 -2.05 19.53 -10.34
CA GLY A 97 -2.30 18.68 -11.51
C GLY A 97 -1.43 17.41 -11.59
N THR A 98 -0.48 17.21 -10.67
CA THR A 98 0.36 16.00 -10.64
C THR A 98 -0.35 14.86 -9.93
N LYS A 99 -0.17 13.64 -10.43
CA LYS A 99 -0.65 12.42 -9.77
C LYS A 99 -0.08 12.28 -8.36
N ASN A 100 -0.92 11.87 -7.42
CA ASN A 100 -0.50 11.59 -6.04
C ASN A 100 0.34 10.32 -5.99
N ILE A 101 1.43 10.36 -5.23
CA ILE A 101 2.34 9.25 -5.03
C ILE A 101 1.98 8.56 -3.71
N ASP A 102 1.73 7.25 -3.75
CA ASP A 102 1.50 6.45 -2.55
C ASP A 102 2.84 6.17 -1.85
N VAL A 103 3.00 6.70 -0.64
CA VAL A 103 4.21 6.56 0.18
C VAL A 103 3.97 5.61 1.37
N THR A 104 2.82 4.93 1.41
CA THR A 104 2.42 4.03 2.52
C THR A 104 3.44 2.92 2.75
N ARG A 105 4.16 2.45 1.72
CA ARG A 105 5.22 1.44 1.86
C ARG A 105 6.37 1.91 2.76
N VAL A 106 6.70 3.20 2.72
CA VAL A 106 7.75 3.78 3.59
C VAL A 106 7.28 3.80 5.04
N LEU A 107 5.99 4.07 5.26
CA LEU A 107 5.35 4.06 6.57
C LEU A 107 5.27 2.66 7.20
N THR A 108 5.08 1.60 6.40
CA THR A 108 4.94 0.23 6.93
C THR A 108 6.26 -0.47 7.22
N MET A 109 7.39 0.00 6.67
CA MET A 109 8.66 -0.72 6.71
C MET A 109 9.19 -0.99 8.13
N HIS A 110 9.12 0.00 9.02
CA HIS A 110 9.61 -0.09 10.39
C HIS A 110 8.59 0.46 11.39
N LYS A 111 7.30 0.12 11.18
CA LYS A 111 6.17 0.64 11.96
C LYS A 111 6.28 0.42 13.48
N LYS A 112 7.05 -0.59 13.93
CA LYS A 112 7.30 -0.84 15.36
C LYS A 112 8.24 0.18 16.01
N TYR A 113 9.13 0.79 15.23
CA TYR A 113 10.24 1.60 15.76
C TYR A 113 10.20 3.06 15.33
N VAL A 114 9.46 3.37 14.27
CA VAL A 114 9.42 4.70 13.65
C VAL A 114 7.98 5.11 13.44
N ASN A 115 7.67 6.32 13.87
CA ASN A 115 6.41 6.99 13.63
C ASN A 115 6.61 8.13 12.61
N ILE A 116 5.55 8.43 11.87
CA ILE A 116 5.53 9.48 10.86
C ILE A 116 4.29 10.32 11.10
N ASP A 117 4.50 11.61 11.37
CA ASP A 117 3.45 12.60 11.49
C ASP A 117 3.55 13.61 10.36
N VAL A 118 2.39 14.11 9.95
CA VAL A 118 2.26 15.13 8.91
C VAL A 118 1.51 16.31 9.52
N ASP A 119 2.05 17.50 9.32
CA ASP A 119 1.39 18.72 9.79
C ASP A 119 0.01 18.92 9.14
N LYS A 120 -0.90 19.63 9.80
CA LYS A 120 -2.25 19.92 9.29
C LYS A 120 -2.24 20.58 7.92
N THR A 121 -1.24 21.43 7.65
CA THR A 121 -1.11 22.10 6.35
C THR A 121 -0.59 21.18 5.23
N GLY A 122 0.02 20.05 5.62
CA GLY A 122 0.64 19.08 4.74
C GLY A 122 2.01 19.49 4.21
N THR A 123 2.65 20.52 4.77
CA THR A 123 3.97 21.00 4.31
C THR A 123 5.13 20.37 5.07
N ILE A 124 4.93 19.89 6.29
CA ILE A 124 6.01 19.32 7.11
C ILE A 124 5.71 17.84 7.37
N ILE A 125 6.71 17.00 7.14
CA ILE A 125 6.68 15.58 7.51
C ILE A 125 7.73 15.35 8.59
N ASN A 126 7.28 14.87 9.74
CA ASN A 126 8.12 14.53 10.88
C ASN A 126 8.26 13.02 10.99
N VAL A 127 9.49 12.52 10.88
CA VAL A 127 9.81 11.10 11.08
C VAL A 127 10.57 10.99 12.40
N TYR A 128 10.08 10.22 13.36
CA TYR A 128 10.68 10.14 14.69
C TYR A 128 10.63 8.74 15.31
N GLY A 129 11.52 8.49 16.26
CA GLY A 129 11.61 7.23 16.99
C GLY A 129 12.91 7.10 17.78
N TYR A 130 13.03 6.07 18.60
CA TYR A 130 14.19 5.87 19.47
C TYR A 130 15.40 5.25 18.74
N ASN A 131 15.17 4.57 17.62
CA ASN A 131 16.24 3.92 16.85
C ASN A 131 16.73 4.80 15.69
N LYS A 132 17.89 5.45 15.87
CA LYS A 132 18.53 6.33 14.88
C LYS A 132 18.67 5.70 13.49
N LYS A 133 19.05 4.40 13.42
CA LYS A 133 19.26 3.70 12.16
C LYS A 133 17.97 3.58 11.35
N TYR A 134 16.88 3.21 12.02
CA TYR A 134 15.58 3.06 11.36
C TYR A 134 14.98 4.42 10.99
N VAL A 135 15.07 5.42 11.88
CA VAL A 135 14.62 6.79 11.58
C VAL A 135 15.37 7.34 10.35
N GLY A 136 16.70 7.20 10.32
CA GLY A 136 17.50 7.64 9.17
C GLY A 136 17.16 6.89 7.87
N SER A 137 16.96 5.57 7.93
CA SER A 137 16.58 4.75 6.77
C SER A 137 15.24 5.18 6.16
N VAL A 138 14.22 5.34 7.02
CA VAL A 138 12.87 5.78 6.59
C VAL A 138 12.93 7.20 6.02
N SER A 139 13.60 8.11 6.72
CA SER A 139 13.73 9.51 6.31
C SER A 139 14.46 9.65 4.97
N HIS A 140 15.53 8.88 4.75
CA HIS A 140 16.28 8.90 3.49
C HIS A 140 15.43 8.42 2.30
N ARG A 141 14.66 7.34 2.49
CA ARG A 141 13.74 6.83 1.44
C ARG A 141 12.64 7.84 1.14
N LEU A 142 12.08 8.45 2.18
CA LEU A 142 11.08 9.50 2.04
C LEU A 142 11.65 10.71 1.28
N TYR A 143 12.83 11.19 1.69
CA TYR A 143 13.53 12.29 1.03
C TYR A 143 13.82 12.01 -0.44
N LYS A 144 14.23 10.79 -0.81
CA LYS A 144 14.43 10.41 -2.21
C LYS A 144 13.17 10.57 -3.06
N ILE A 145 12.00 10.22 -2.53
CA ILE A 145 10.72 10.34 -3.24
C ILE A 145 10.36 11.81 -3.43
N VAL A 146 10.52 12.62 -2.38
CA VAL A 146 10.07 14.01 -2.38
C VAL A 146 11.13 14.99 -2.84
N LYS A 147 12.34 14.54 -3.19
CA LYS A 147 13.52 15.38 -3.41
C LYS A 147 13.22 16.63 -4.25
N MET A 148 13.60 17.79 -3.72
CA MET A 148 13.35 19.06 -4.39
C MET A 148 14.12 19.21 -5.70
N ASN A 149 13.43 19.69 -6.73
CA ASN A 149 14.04 20.10 -7.98
C ASN A 149 14.69 21.49 -7.81
N VAL A 150 15.98 21.59 -8.15
CA VAL A 150 16.82 22.78 -7.93
C VAL A 150 16.46 23.95 -8.85
N TYR A 151 15.76 23.71 -9.97
CA TYR A 151 15.33 24.77 -10.88
C TYR A 151 13.98 25.38 -10.48
N THR A 152 13.03 24.53 -10.10
CA THR A 152 11.65 24.95 -9.79
C THR A 152 11.40 25.16 -8.30
N MET A 153 12.32 24.71 -7.44
CA MET A 153 12.20 24.74 -5.98
C MET A 153 10.92 24.05 -5.46
N LYS A 154 10.42 23.08 -6.24
CA LYS A 154 9.28 22.22 -5.88
C LYS A 154 9.77 20.87 -5.38
N GLY A 155 9.22 20.42 -4.26
CA GLY A 155 9.52 19.15 -3.61
C GLY A 155 9.91 19.37 -2.15
N GLY A 156 10.72 18.49 -1.60
CA GLY A 156 11.08 18.44 -0.19
C GLY A 156 12.58 18.54 0.05
N TYR A 157 12.94 19.13 1.18
CA TYR A 157 14.29 19.22 1.68
C TYR A 157 14.33 18.94 3.18
N VAL A 158 15.48 18.51 3.69
CA VAL A 158 15.66 18.30 5.13
C VAL A 158 15.71 19.66 5.81
N TYR A 159 15.04 19.82 6.95
CA TYR A 159 15.04 21.06 7.73
C TYR A 159 16.47 21.61 7.91
N LEU A 160 16.65 22.93 7.77
CA LEU A 160 17.93 23.66 7.71
C LEU A 160 18.85 23.39 6.50
N HIS A 161 18.53 22.41 5.66
CA HIS A 161 19.32 22.08 4.46
C HIS A 161 18.57 22.37 3.16
N LYS A 162 18.13 23.63 3.00
CA LYS A 162 17.46 24.06 1.77
C LYS A 162 18.49 24.24 0.63
N PRO A 163 18.35 23.55 -0.51
CA PRO A 163 19.25 23.74 -1.64
C PRO A 163 19.05 25.13 -2.29
N LYS A 164 20.12 25.66 -2.90
CA LYS A 164 20.09 26.94 -3.62
C LYS A 164 19.49 26.77 -5.01
N GLN A 165 18.65 27.71 -5.44
CA GLN A 165 18.01 27.66 -6.76
C GLN A 165 19.03 27.88 -7.88
N LYS A 166 18.96 27.06 -8.93
CA LYS A 166 19.76 27.23 -10.15
C LYS A 166 19.01 28.11 -11.15
N ILE A 167 19.74 29.04 -11.76
CA ILE A 167 19.21 29.91 -12.81
C ILE A 167 19.07 29.06 -14.10
N PRO A 168 17.88 28.99 -14.70
CA PRO A 168 17.71 28.32 -15.99
C PRO A 168 18.50 29.10 -17.05
N LYS A 169 19.27 28.38 -17.89
CA LYS A 169 19.88 29.00 -19.07
C LYS A 169 18.75 29.40 -20.02
N LYS A 170 18.72 30.68 -20.44
CA LYS A 170 17.86 31.10 -21.54
C LYS A 170 18.29 30.32 -22.79
N LYS A 171 17.30 29.75 -23.49
CA LYS A 171 17.50 29.21 -24.84
C LYS A 171 17.58 30.35 -25.83
#